data_AF-A0A1V6YEF0-F1
#
_entry.id   AF-A0A1V6YEF0-F1
#
_cell.length_a   1.000
_cell.length_b   1.000
_cell.length_c   1.000
_cell.angle_alpha   90.00
_cell.angle_beta   90.00
_cell.angle_gamma   90.00
#
_symmetry.space_group_name_H-M   'P 1'
#
loop_
_entity.id
_entity.type
_entity.pdbx_description
1 polymer ?
#
loop_
_entity_poly.entity_id
_entity_poly.type
_entity_poly.pdbx_seq_one_letter_code
_entity_poly.pdbx_strand_id
1 'polypeptide(L)'
;MSSEAGPSAVHPIHDKGKRKRAESPSYNLRTKKPRDMRVPQRESARIDSLKTPEPIEAGAPNHSDHTFDDLGNFRKFLRDSRDEAELAVYLGLRHKHDLRHFALSWPIIKTWLRAPHKQTISLKVEINHLIQDGKEISCIEDPYQVWPERPWESEENTSVRITHIMAWHLVQMSKDIEEYTMSSDLHNFHRTRRYRGELSAMLEFDIPLDNIFHPRPQLTSWRNELSDRFDRCWTILGYVSWIPYMESWEKALGFFVSSKNKAIIYDSGMPTGTIPRPNGLRLAQQCSSSRLAEGPKGPAPIQVRVIWDRDQNVHGNMNLCGVLAGIAHEGKVLPPTDQIMTQDPRACNTGASFRDIIRHMMSCGGYGLNLCDMMLSYHVETDNFYYQIDAFRSQWKVLQGVFSDPANSNFVIRVLLDVHDFGNGEVYETTELPPVYRETHHDANHTSTCSG
;
A
#
# COMPACT_ATOMS: atom_id res chain seq x y z
N MET A 1 39.75 63.53 36.33
CA MET A 1 38.89 62.41 35.89
C MET A 1 37.50 62.99 35.84
N SER A 2 37.07 63.39 34.63
CA SER A 2 36.01 64.38 34.46
C SER A 2 35.02 63.92 33.40
N SER A 3 33.75 64.16 33.71
CA SER A 3 32.57 63.85 32.95
C SER A 3 32.26 64.90 31.86
N GLU A 4 31.37 64.49 30.95
CA GLU A 4 30.35 65.26 30.23
C GLU A 4 30.62 65.94 28.87
N ALA A 5 29.63 65.70 28.00
CA ALA A 5 29.03 66.52 26.94
C ALA A 5 29.74 66.70 25.58
N GLY A 6 28.97 66.46 24.50
CA GLY A 6 29.31 66.70 23.07
C GLY A 6 29.40 68.19 22.70
N PRO A 7 29.54 68.58 21.40
CA PRO A 7 28.44 68.45 20.43
C PRO A 7 28.80 68.40 18.91
N SER A 8 27.74 68.32 18.08
CA SER A 8 27.50 68.96 16.76
C SER A 8 28.33 68.67 15.48
N ALA A 9 27.60 68.10 14.51
CA ALA A 9 27.31 68.58 13.13
C ALA A 9 28.42 68.93 12.12
N VAL A 10 28.34 68.34 10.91
CA VAL A 10 28.09 69.01 9.58
C VAL A 10 28.18 67.98 8.42
N HIS A 11 27.17 68.03 7.53
CA HIS A 11 26.93 67.30 6.26
C HIS A 11 27.84 67.80 5.09
N PRO A 12 27.63 67.46 3.79
CA PRO A 12 27.36 66.19 3.07
C PRO A 12 28.20 66.05 1.77
N ILE A 13 28.32 64.86 1.15
CA ILE A 13 28.55 64.74 -0.31
C ILE A 13 27.71 63.62 -0.94
N HIS A 14 27.08 64.01 -2.05
CA HIS A 14 26.39 63.27 -3.11
C HIS A 14 26.88 61.85 -3.44
N ASP A 15 25.94 60.93 -3.66
CA ASP A 15 25.90 60.18 -4.93
C ASP A 15 24.47 59.68 -5.26
N LYS A 16 24.00 59.94 -6.49
CA LYS A 16 22.69 59.52 -7.01
C LYS A 16 22.91 58.68 -8.27
N GLY A 17 23.12 57.39 -8.08
CA GLY A 17 23.10 56.39 -9.16
C GLY A 17 21.67 56.06 -9.59
N LYS A 18 21.21 56.63 -10.70
CA LYS A 18 19.98 56.22 -11.41
C LYS A 18 20.23 54.90 -12.14
N ARG A 19 19.58 53.80 -11.73
CA ARG A 19 19.43 52.58 -12.56
C ARG A 19 18.09 52.61 -13.28
N LYS A 20 18.15 52.60 -14.61
CA LYS A 20 17.03 52.50 -15.55
C LYS A 20 16.36 51.13 -15.41
N ARG A 21 15.03 51.14 -15.26
CA ARG A 21 14.15 49.96 -15.32
C ARG A 21 13.83 49.69 -16.79
N ALA A 22 14.08 48.47 -17.26
CA ALA A 22 13.71 48.02 -18.59
C ALA A 22 12.21 47.67 -18.62
N GLU A 23 11.50 48.25 -19.59
CA GLU A 23 10.12 47.95 -19.92
C GLU A 23 10.02 46.56 -20.54
N SER A 24 9.07 45.75 -20.06
CA SER A 24 8.72 44.45 -20.66
C SER A 24 7.44 44.60 -21.50
N PRO A 25 7.33 43.93 -22.67
CA PRO A 25 6.20 44.12 -23.57
C PRO A 25 4.95 43.37 -23.09
N SER A 26 3.83 44.08 -22.97
CA SER A 26 2.52 43.52 -22.70
C SER A 26 1.97 42.80 -23.94
N TYR A 27 1.82 41.48 -23.86
CA TYR A 27 1.05 40.70 -24.85
C TYR A 27 -0.44 40.77 -24.54
N ASN A 28 -1.20 41.31 -25.50
CA ASN A 28 -2.67 41.28 -25.54
C ASN A 28 -3.16 39.88 -25.91
N LEU A 29 -3.79 39.17 -24.97
CA LEU A 29 -4.55 37.94 -25.26
C LEU A 29 -6.06 38.26 -25.30
N ARG A 30 -6.61 38.08 -26.51
CA ARG A 30 -8.03 38.18 -26.84
C ARG A 30 -8.87 37.27 -25.94
N THR A 31 -9.83 37.87 -25.24
CA THR A 31 -10.95 37.22 -24.58
C THR A 31 -11.89 36.60 -25.62
N LYS A 32 -12.00 35.26 -25.64
CA LYS A 32 -13.08 34.53 -26.32
C LYS A 32 -14.13 34.13 -25.30
N LYS A 33 -15.36 34.60 -25.52
CA LYS A 33 -16.60 34.24 -24.82
C LYS A 33 -16.79 32.71 -24.76
N PRO A 34 -17.23 32.13 -23.63
CA PRO A 34 -17.84 30.81 -23.64
C PRO A 34 -19.31 30.91 -24.04
N ARG A 35 -19.73 29.99 -24.91
CA ARG A 35 -21.13 29.76 -25.30
C ARG A 35 -21.84 28.99 -24.19
N ASP A 36 -23.00 29.49 -23.79
CA ASP A 36 -23.97 28.76 -22.99
C ASP A 36 -24.40 27.47 -23.70
N MET A 37 -24.19 26.32 -23.05
CA MET A 37 -24.85 25.07 -23.39
C MET A 37 -25.81 24.69 -22.26
N ARG A 38 -27.10 24.85 -22.53
CA ARG A 38 -28.20 24.30 -21.72
C ARG A 38 -28.18 22.78 -21.83
N VAL A 39 -28.11 22.10 -20.69
CA VAL A 39 -28.38 20.66 -20.55
C VAL A 39 -29.82 20.49 -20.03
N PRO A 40 -30.67 19.67 -20.64
CA PRO A 40 -32.01 19.40 -20.13
C PRO A 40 -31.99 18.52 -18.88
N GLN A 41 -32.72 18.98 -17.87
CA GLN A 41 -33.02 18.30 -16.62
C GLN A 41 -33.94 17.09 -16.92
N ARG A 42 -33.50 15.87 -16.58
CA ARG A 42 -34.31 14.65 -16.72
C ARG A 42 -34.93 14.32 -15.36
N GLU A 43 -36.25 14.44 -15.30
CA GLU A 43 -37.08 14.03 -14.16
C GLU A 43 -36.95 12.52 -13.93
N SER A 44 -36.67 12.13 -12.68
CA SER A 44 -36.66 10.73 -12.25
C SER A 44 -37.81 10.52 -11.26
N ALA A 45 -38.79 9.74 -11.71
CA ALA A 45 -39.98 9.38 -10.96
C ALA A 45 -39.65 8.45 -9.78
N ARG A 46 -40.35 8.71 -8.67
CA ARG A 46 -40.46 7.85 -7.49
C ARG A 46 -41.09 6.51 -7.86
N ILE A 47 -40.53 5.42 -7.35
CA ILE A 47 -41.27 4.18 -7.09
C ILE A 47 -40.91 3.71 -5.68
N ASP A 48 -41.89 3.81 -4.80
CA ASP A 48 -41.95 3.12 -3.51
C ASP A 48 -42.24 1.64 -3.76
N SER A 49 -41.48 0.72 -3.15
CA SER A 49 -42.03 -0.59 -2.80
C SER A 49 -41.27 -1.22 -1.64
N LEU A 50 -41.98 -1.36 -0.53
CA LEU A 50 -41.63 -2.05 0.69
C LEU A 50 -41.42 -3.56 0.41
N LYS A 51 -40.33 -4.12 0.94
CA LYS A 51 -40.29 -5.55 1.28
C LYS A 51 -39.38 -5.79 2.48
N THR A 52 -40.01 -6.28 3.54
CA THR A 52 -39.45 -6.73 4.82
C THR A 52 -38.60 -7.99 4.62
N PRO A 53 -37.45 -8.16 5.33
CA PRO A 53 -36.82 -9.47 5.49
C PRO A 53 -36.97 -10.03 6.92
N GLU A 54 -37.29 -11.31 6.98
CA GLU A 54 -37.23 -12.20 8.16
C GLU A 54 -35.78 -12.53 8.57
N PRO A 55 -35.55 -13.02 9.81
CA PRO A 55 -34.23 -13.05 10.44
C PRO A 55 -33.39 -14.27 10.03
N ILE A 56 -32.11 -14.04 9.75
CA ILE A 56 -31.11 -15.09 9.51
C ILE A 56 -30.24 -15.25 10.76
N GLU A 57 -30.10 -16.50 11.19
CA GLU A 57 -29.32 -16.97 12.34
C GLU A 57 -27.84 -16.57 12.26
N ALA A 58 -27.29 -16.18 13.41
CA ALA A 58 -25.91 -15.74 13.57
C ALA A 58 -24.92 -16.93 13.61
N GLY A 59 -24.21 -17.14 12.51
CA GLY A 59 -22.97 -17.92 12.49
C GLY A 59 -21.77 -17.02 12.83
N ALA A 60 -21.05 -17.32 13.92
CA ALA A 60 -19.88 -16.56 14.35
C ALA A 60 -18.68 -16.78 13.41
N PRO A 61 -17.95 -15.71 13.00
CA PRO A 61 -16.74 -15.84 12.20
C PRO A 61 -15.50 -16.04 13.08
N ASN A 62 -14.72 -17.07 12.74
CA ASN A 62 -13.37 -17.30 13.27
C ASN A 62 -12.43 -16.20 12.74
N HIS A 63 -11.88 -15.38 13.62
CA HIS A 63 -10.84 -14.40 13.30
C HIS A 63 -9.45 -15.05 13.40
N SER A 64 -8.71 -15.07 12.28
CA SER A 64 -7.28 -15.37 12.26
C SER A 64 -6.49 -14.14 12.69
N ASP A 65 -5.54 -14.36 13.60
CA ASP A 65 -4.60 -13.37 14.13
C ASP A 65 -3.56 -13.06 13.04
N HIS A 66 -3.69 -11.91 12.36
CA HIS A 66 -2.72 -11.41 11.39
C HIS A 66 -1.88 -10.32 12.06
N THR A 67 -0.67 -10.65 12.49
CA THR A 67 0.31 -9.64 12.91
C THR A 67 0.87 -8.93 11.66
N PHE A 68 0.96 -7.60 11.73
CA PHE A 68 1.41 -6.68 10.68
C PHE A 68 2.94 -6.72 10.48
N ASP A 69 3.50 -7.91 10.25
CA ASP A 69 4.96 -8.13 10.22
C ASP A 69 5.60 -7.94 8.83
N ASP A 70 4.84 -7.50 7.80
CA ASP A 70 5.38 -7.29 6.45
C ASP A 70 6.04 -5.89 6.34
N LEU A 71 7.21 -5.79 6.97
CA LEU A 71 8.06 -4.60 7.16
C LEU A 71 8.70 -4.16 5.83
N GLY A 72 8.23 -3.07 5.24
CA GLY A 72 9.10 -2.23 4.41
C GLY A 72 8.58 -1.77 3.05
N ASN A 73 7.28 -1.86 2.76
CA ASN A 73 6.75 -1.22 1.55
C ASN A 73 5.43 -0.47 1.81
N PHE A 74 5.52 0.85 2.01
CA PHE A 74 4.35 1.73 2.15
C PHE A 74 3.36 1.61 0.99
N ARG A 75 3.79 1.11 -0.19
CA ARG A 75 2.89 0.85 -1.33
C ARG A 75 1.98 -0.37 -1.15
N LYS A 76 2.32 -1.32 -0.26
CA LYS A 76 1.52 -2.52 0.01
C LYS A 76 0.51 -2.33 1.15
N PHE A 77 0.57 -1.17 1.84
CA PHE A 77 0.07 -1.04 3.21
C PHE A 77 -1.46 -1.01 3.34
N LEU A 78 -2.19 -0.49 2.35
CA LEU A 78 -3.67 -0.42 2.37
C LEU A 78 -4.20 -0.59 0.93
N ARG A 79 -4.80 -1.74 0.63
CA ARG A 79 -5.33 -2.08 -0.69
C ARG A 79 -6.85 -1.89 -0.76
N ASP A 80 -7.57 -2.04 0.36
CA ASP A 80 -9.03 -2.07 0.38
C ASP A 80 -9.68 -1.38 1.59
N SER A 81 -11.00 -1.15 1.52
CA SER A 81 -11.77 -0.59 2.64
C SER A 81 -11.68 -1.43 3.91
N ARG A 82 -11.42 -2.74 3.81
CA ARG A 82 -11.25 -3.61 4.99
C ARG A 82 -9.98 -3.26 5.74
N ASP A 83 -8.90 -3.04 5.02
CA ASP A 83 -7.61 -2.61 5.56
C ASP A 83 -7.75 -1.22 6.22
N GLU A 84 -8.58 -0.32 5.68
CA GLU A 84 -8.91 0.94 6.36
C GLU A 84 -9.69 0.75 7.67
N ALA A 85 -10.56 -0.27 7.77
CA ALA A 85 -11.24 -0.56 9.03
C ALA A 85 -10.26 -1.14 10.06
N GLU A 86 -9.43 -2.08 9.63
CA GLU A 86 -8.42 -2.70 10.49
C GLU A 86 -7.42 -1.65 10.97
N LEU A 87 -6.98 -0.75 10.08
CA LEU A 87 -6.16 0.39 10.46
C LEU A 87 -6.89 1.36 11.39
N ALA A 88 -8.16 1.68 11.13
CA ALA A 88 -8.94 2.53 12.03
C ALA A 88 -8.96 1.93 13.44
N VAL A 89 -9.27 0.62 13.55
CA VAL A 89 -9.27 -0.11 14.83
C VAL A 89 -7.88 -0.11 15.47
N TYR A 90 -6.83 -0.36 14.68
CA TYR A 90 -5.44 -0.33 15.15
C TYR A 90 -5.04 1.04 15.70
N LEU A 91 -5.54 2.14 15.14
CA LEU A 91 -5.33 3.49 15.67
C LEU A 91 -6.30 3.88 16.80
N GLY A 92 -7.20 2.98 17.21
CA GLY A 92 -8.20 3.24 18.25
C GLY A 92 -9.34 4.15 17.78
N LEU A 93 -9.63 4.15 16.48
CA LEU A 93 -10.71 4.90 15.84
C LEU A 93 -11.93 3.99 15.63
N ARG A 94 -13.13 4.56 15.69
CA ARG A 94 -14.39 3.80 15.62
C ARG A 94 -14.79 3.46 14.19
N HIS A 95 -14.50 4.36 13.25
CA HIS A 95 -14.95 4.23 11.87
C HIS A 95 -13.83 4.52 10.86
N LYS A 96 -13.93 3.94 9.66
CA LYS A 96 -13.04 4.24 8.52
C LYS A 96 -13.04 5.74 8.17
N HIS A 97 -14.19 6.38 8.32
CA HIS A 97 -14.32 7.83 8.13
C HIS A 97 -13.51 8.62 9.18
N ASP A 98 -13.41 8.12 10.41
CA ASP A 98 -12.56 8.75 11.44
C ASP A 98 -11.08 8.62 11.06
N LEU A 99 -10.64 7.46 10.54
CA LEU A 99 -9.28 7.31 10.01
C LEU A 99 -8.97 8.35 8.94
N ARG A 100 -9.90 8.56 8.03
CA ARG A 100 -9.80 9.54 6.95
C ARG A 100 -9.69 10.98 7.46
N HIS A 101 -10.55 11.40 8.40
CA HIS A 101 -10.43 12.73 9.03
C HIS A 101 -9.14 12.87 9.82
N PHE A 102 -8.74 11.82 10.53
CA PHE A 102 -7.51 11.80 11.32
C PHE A 102 -6.26 11.92 10.44
N ALA A 103 -6.22 11.20 9.31
CA ALA A 103 -5.14 11.26 8.33
C ALA A 103 -4.90 12.68 7.78
N LEU A 104 -5.95 13.50 7.74
CA LEU A 104 -5.92 14.90 7.31
C LEU A 104 -5.90 15.89 8.48
N SER A 105 -5.55 15.44 9.69
CA SER A 105 -5.39 16.29 10.86
C SER A 105 -3.99 16.89 10.94
N TRP A 106 -3.85 17.99 11.71
CA TRP A 106 -2.59 18.73 11.77
C TRP A 106 -1.35 17.93 12.18
N PRO A 107 -1.38 16.98 13.14
CA PRO A 107 -0.18 16.22 13.49
C PRO A 107 0.35 15.41 12.31
N ILE A 108 -0.55 14.81 11.53
CA ILE A 108 -0.17 13.95 10.41
C ILE A 108 0.37 14.80 9.27
N ILE A 109 -0.34 15.87 8.89
CA ILE A 109 0.07 16.74 7.78
C ILE A 109 1.40 17.45 8.11
N LYS A 110 1.54 17.98 9.33
CA LYS A 110 2.77 18.64 9.80
C LYS A 110 3.98 17.73 9.62
N THR A 111 3.85 16.47 10.04
CA THR A 111 4.93 15.48 9.93
C THR A 111 5.15 15.07 8.48
N TRP A 112 4.09 14.76 7.74
CA TRP A 112 4.19 14.31 6.35
C TRP A 112 4.90 15.34 5.45
N LEU A 113 4.61 16.63 5.63
CA LEU A 113 5.26 17.73 4.90
C LEU A 113 6.78 17.83 5.15
N ARG A 114 7.25 17.40 6.33
CA ARG A 114 8.63 17.66 6.79
C ARG A 114 9.48 16.42 6.91
N ALA A 115 8.89 15.24 7.03
CA ALA A 115 9.61 14.00 7.28
C ALA A 115 10.11 13.36 5.97
N PRO A 116 11.30 12.72 5.95
CA PRO A 116 11.86 12.03 4.78
C PRO A 116 11.22 10.65 4.56
N HIS A 117 9.89 10.55 4.66
CA HIS A 117 9.14 9.29 4.62
C HIS A 117 9.29 8.52 3.30
N LYS A 118 9.62 9.20 2.18
CA LYS A 118 9.87 8.56 0.88
C LYS A 118 11.21 7.80 0.82
N GLN A 119 12.17 8.19 1.65
CA GLN A 119 13.55 7.68 1.65
C GLN A 119 13.76 6.61 2.74
N THR A 120 12.76 6.36 3.57
CA THR A 120 12.89 5.56 4.81
C THR A 120 12.07 4.27 4.79
N ILE A 121 11.48 3.91 3.65
CA ILE A 121 10.53 2.80 3.55
C ILE A 121 11.16 1.49 4.03
N SER A 122 12.42 1.23 3.69
CA SER A 122 13.19 0.05 4.08
C SER A 122 13.86 0.14 5.45
N LEU A 123 13.77 1.27 6.15
CA LEU A 123 14.55 1.57 7.36
C LEU A 123 13.72 1.48 8.66
N LYS A 124 12.53 0.87 8.59
CA LYS A 124 11.59 0.84 9.74
C LYS A 124 12.21 0.19 10.98
N VAL A 125 12.95 -0.89 10.80
CA VAL A 125 13.53 -1.67 11.90
C VAL A 125 14.57 -0.82 12.63
N GLU A 126 15.46 -0.19 11.89
CA GLU A 126 16.53 0.69 12.40
C GLU A 126 15.94 1.90 13.13
N ILE A 127 14.90 2.51 12.56
CA ILE A 127 14.18 3.62 13.17
C ILE A 127 13.57 3.20 14.51
N ASN A 128 12.94 2.02 14.58
CA ASN A 128 12.34 1.53 15.82
C ASN A 128 13.39 1.26 16.90
N HIS A 129 14.56 0.69 16.56
CA HIS A 129 15.66 0.51 17.51
C HIS A 129 16.16 1.86 18.04
N LEU A 130 16.38 2.85 17.17
CA LEU A 130 16.83 4.18 17.58
C LEU A 130 15.85 4.86 18.55
N ILE A 131 14.54 4.70 18.34
CA ILE A 131 13.54 5.29 19.23
C ILE A 131 13.51 4.57 20.60
N GLN A 132 13.68 3.25 20.61
CA GLN A 132 13.72 2.47 21.86
C GLN A 132 14.95 2.81 22.70
N ASP A 133 16.10 2.99 22.07
CA ASP A 133 17.36 3.30 22.73
C ASP A 133 17.48 4.80 23.09
N GLY A 134 16.83 5.67 22.31
CA GLY A 134 17.08 7.10 22.29
C GLY A 134 16.21 7.94 23.22
N LYS A 135 16.60 8.10 24.50
CA LYS A 135 16.06 9.19 25.35
C LYS A 135 16.39 10.58 24.80
N GLU A 136 17.54 10.71 24.12
CA GLU A 136 18.09 11.97 23.63
C GLU A 136 17.31 12.58 22.46
N ILE A 137 16.66 11.75 21.62
CA ILE A 137 15.90 12.22 20.45
C ILE A 137 14.80 13.19 20.87
N SER A 138 14.20 12.97 22.04
CA SER A 138 13.09 13.77 22.56
C SER A 138 13.46 15.21 22.96
N CYS A 139 14.76 15.48 23.16
CA CYS A 139 15.30 16.77 23.60
C CYS A 139 15.79 17.66 22.45
N ILE A 140 15.80 17.14 21.22
CA ILE A 140 16.28 17.86 20.04
C ILE A 140 15.19 18.83 19.55
N GLU A 141 15.53 20.11 19.38
CA GLU A 141 14.62 21.14 18.86
C GLU A 141 14.49 21.08 17.32
N ASP A 142 15.62 20.95 16.62
CA ASP A 142 15.67 20.91 15.16
C ASP A 142 16.60 19.78 14.68
N PRO A 143 16.06 18.68 14.11
CA PRO A 143 16.86 17.55 13.68
C PRO A 143 17.76 17.90 12.49
N TYR A 144 17.44 18.93 11.70
CA TYR A 144 18.22 19.34 10.54
C TYR A 144 19.44 20.18 10.92
N GLN A 145 19.47 20.75 12.13
CA GLN A 145 20.65 21.42 12.68
C GLN A 145 21.60 20.43 13.36
N VAL A 146 21.05 19.44 14.06
CA VAL A 146 21.84 18.39 14.72
C VAL A 146 22.44 17.43 13.69
N TRP A 147 21.67 17.06 12.67
CA TRP A 147 22.11 16.20 11.56
C TRP A 147 22.00 16.94 10.23
N PRO A 148 22.87 17.93 9.98
CA PRO A 148 22.84 18.72 8.76
C PRO A 148 23.27 17.89 7.56
N GLU A 149 22.69 18.20 6.40
CA GLU A 149 23.13 17.63 5.14
C GLU A 149 24.55 18.10 4.82
N ARG A 150 25.44 17.16 4.52
CA ARG A 150 26.83 17.44 4.19
C ARG A 150 27.05 17.21 2.71
N PRO A 151 27.71 18.15 2.00
CA PRO A 151 28.18 17.84 0.65
C PRO A 151 29.18 16.68 0.77
N TRP A 152 29.08 15.71 -0.15
CA TRP A 152 29.95 14.52 -0.21
C TRP A 152 29.71 13.46 0.88
N GLU A 153 28.53 13.43 1.50
CA GLU A 153 28.16 12.36 2.40
C GLU A 153 28.07 11.01 1.65
N SER A 154 28.60 9.93 2.24
CA SER A 154 28.42 8.58 1.70
C SER A 154 26.96 8.14 1.84
N GLU A 155 26.51 7.22 0.99
CA GLU A 155 25.13 6.69 1.03
C GLU A 155 24.77 6.13 2.42
N GLU A 156 25.72 5.43 3.06
CA GLU A 156 25.56 4.92 4.42
C GLU A 156 25.33 6.04 5.44
N ASN A 157 26.14 7.10 5.40
CA ASN A 157 25.99 8.24 6.31
C ASN A 157 24.68 9.00 6.04
N THR A 158 24.27 9.13 4.78
CA THR A 158 22.98 9.70 4.40
C THR A 158 21.82 8.85 4.92
N SER A 159 21.91 7.53 4.81
CA SER A 159 20.91 6.59 5.36
C SER A 159 20.79 6.74 6.87
N VAL A 160 21.91 6.76 7.59
CA VAL A 160 21.96 6.97 9.05
C VAL A 160 21.31 8.31 9.42
N ARG A 161 21.68 9.40 8.75
CA ARG A 161 21.11 10.75 8.98
C ARG A 161 19.59 10.76 8.77
N ILE A 162 19.13 10.21 7.65
CA ILE A 162 17.71 10.14 7.31
C ILE A 162 16.93 9.30 8.35
N THR A 163 17.52 8.20 8.82
CA THR A 163 16.96 7.34 9.88
C THR A 163 16.77 8.13 11.19
N HIS A 164 17.78 8.90 11.62
CA HIS A 164 17.70 9.74 12.83
C HIS A 164 16.64 10.85 12.71
N ILE A 165 16.61 11.54 11.56
CA ILE A 165 15.62 12.60 11.29
C ILE A 165 14.20 12.00 11.31
N MET A 166 13.99 10.82 10.73
CA MET A 166 12.69 10.16 10.72
C MET A 166 12.27 9.68 12.11
N ALA A 167 13.18 9.11 12.88
CA ALA A 167 12.95 8.75 14.27
C ALA A 167 12.48 9.96 15.10
N TRP A 168 13.15 11.11 14.93
CA TRP A 168 12.74 12.37 15.56
C TRP A 168 11.33 12.80 15.16
N HIS A 169 10.99 12.73 13.87
CA HIS A 169 9.65 13.10 13.39
C HIS A 169 8.57 12.19 13.96
N LEU A 170 8.80 10.88 14.11
CA LEU A 170 7.84 9.96 14.72
C LEU A 170 7.65 10.25 16.22
N VAL A 171 8.73 10.57 16.93
CA VAL A 171 8.68 11.00 18.33
C VAL A 171 7.86 12.29 18.47
N GLN A 172 8.13 13.29 17.63
CA GLN A 172 7.41 14.56 17.67
C GLN A 172 5.94 14.40 17.26
N MET A 173 5.67 13.57 16.23
CA MET A 173 4.33 13.25 15.79
C MET A 173 3.51 12.58 16.89
N SER A 174 4.12 11.67 17.67
CA SER A 174 3.42 11.10 18.82
C SER A 174 3.03 12.15 19.85
N LYS A 175 3.92 13.09 20.20
CA LYS A 175 3.62 14.19 21.12
C LYS A 175 2.53 15.10 20.56
N ASP A 176 2.59 15.38 19.26
CA ASP A 176 1.60 16.19 18.56
C ASP A 176 0.21 15.51 18.55
N ILE A 177 0.14 14.18 18.47
CA ILE A 177 -1.14 13.43 18.54
C ILE A 177 -1.71 13.45 19.98
N GLU A 178 -0.86 13.41 21.01
CA GLU A 178 -1.29 13.62 22.40
C GLU A 178 -1.84 15.04 22.60
N GLU A 179 -1.12 16.07 22.13
CA GLU A 179 -1.59 17.46 22.16
C GLU A 179 -2.91 17.60 21.41
N TYR A 180 -3.00 17.02 20.21
CA TYR A 180 -4.22 17.01 19.41
C TYR A 180 -5.37 16.43 20.23
N THR A 181 -5.21 15.24 20.80
CA THR A 181 -6.23 14.53 21.58
C THR A 181 -6.72 15.32 22.79
N MET A 182 -5.82 16.04 23.46
CA MET A 182 -6.13 16.86 24.64
C MET A 182 -6.66 18.26 24.29
N SER A 183 -6.43 18.74 23.07
CA SER A 183 -6.83 20.08 22.63
C SER A 183 -8.31 20.16 22.26
N SER A 184 -8.91 21.34 22.36
CA SER A 184 -10.28 21.58 21.90
C SER A 184 -10.43 21.43 20.38
N ASP A 185 -11.64 21.10 19.91
CA ASP A 185 -11.92 20.97 18.48
C ASP A 185 -11.65 22.28 17.72
N LEU A 186 -11.92 23.44 18.34
CA LEU A 186 -11.61 24.74 17.75
C LEU A 186 -10.10 24.94 17.58
N HIS A 187 -9.30 24.55 18.57
CA HIS A 187 -7.84 24.61 18.46
C HIS A 187 -7.32 23.71 17.33
N ASN A 188 -7.81 22.47 17.29
CA ASN A 188 -7.43 21.51 16.25
C ASN A 188 -7.91 21.94 14.86
N PHE A 189 -9.08 22.59 14.76
CA PHE A 189 -9.58 23.16 13.53
C PHE A 189 -8.63 24.23 12.99
N HIS A 190 -8.21 25.18 13.83
CA HIS A 190 -7.29 26.24 13.41
C HIS A 190 -5.94 25.70 12.94
N ARG A 191 -5.35 24.76 13.69
CA ARG A 191 -4.08 24.12 13.28
C ARG A 191 -4.26 23.29 12.01
N THR A 192 -5.32 22.47 11.92
CA THR A 192 -5.58 21.62 10.75
C THR A 192 -5.80 22.47 9.51
N ARG A 193 -6.57 23.56 9.62
CA ARG A 193 -6.76 24.52 8.52
C ARG A 193 -5.45 25.12 8.04
N ARG A 194 -4.56 25.51 8.96
CA ARG A 194 -3.24 26.05 8.60
C ARG A 194 -2.42 25.02 7.81
N TYR A 195 -2.22 23.83 8.36
CA TYR A 195 -1.38 22.81 7.73
C TYR A 195 -1.98 22.24 6.44
N ARG A 196 -3.32 22.13 6.36
CA ARG A 196 -3.99 21.85 5.08
C ARG A 196 -3.72 22.93 4.04
N GLY A 197 -3.72 24.20 4.42
CA GLY A 197 -3.34 25.29 3.51
C GLY A 197 -1.90 25.16 3.01
N GLU A 198 -0.96 24.82 3.88
CA GLU A 198 0.44 24.54 3.50
C GLU A 198 0.53 23.34 2.53
N LEU A 199 -0.21 22.27 2.81
CA LEU A 199 -0.28 21.09 1.95
C LEU A 199 -0.93 21.37 0.59
N SER A 200 -2.06 22.08 0.57
CA SER A 200 -2.76 22.51 -0.64
C SER A 200 -1.84 23.35 -1.53
N ALA A 201 -1.09 24.29 -0.94
CA ALA A 201 -0.13 25.12 -1.67
C ALA A 201 1.02 24.29 -2.26
N MET A 202 1.51 23.29 -1.53
CA MET A 202 2.57 22.39 -2.00
C MET A 202 2.11 21.48 -3.15
N LEU A 203 0.84 21.06 -3.13
CA LEU A 203 0.27 20.13 -4.09
C LEU A 203 -0.47 20.80 -5.25
N GLU A 204 -0.57 22.15 -5.24
CA GLU A 204 -1.36 22.94 -6.20
C GLU A 204 -2.83 22.47 -6.31
N PHE A 205 -3.43 22.05 -5.19
CA PHE A 205 -4.80 21.52 -5.16
C PHE A 205 -5.56 21.95 -3.89
N ASP A 206 -6.87 22.22 -4.02
CA ASP A 206 -7.72 22.65 -2.91
C ASP A 206 -8.29 21.48 -2.09
N ILE A 207 -7.72 21.25 -0.90
CA ILE A 207 -8.28 20.32 0.09
C ILE A 207 -9.51 20.96 0.76
N PRO A 208 -10.72 20.36 0.66
CA PRO A 208 -11.93 20.90 1.29
C PRO A 208 -11.77 21.11 2.79
N LEU A 209 -12.28 22.25 3.26
CA LEU A 209 -12.25 22.65 4.67
C LEU A 209 -13.60 22.43 5.38
N ASP A 210 -14.61 21.96 4.67
CA ASP A 210 -15.97 21.81 5.20
C ASP A 210 -16.12 20.52 6.02
N ASN A 211 -16.90 20.59 7.11
CA ASN A 211 -17.24 19.46 8.00
C ASN A 211 -16.03 18.70 8.58
N ILE A 212 -15.02 19.43 9.08
CA ILE A 212 -13.87 18.80 9.75
C ILE A 212 -14.31 18.28 11.12
N PHE A 213 -14.53 16.98 11.19
CA PHE A 213 -14.59 16.23 12.43
C PHE A 213 -13.16 15.98 12.93
N HIS A 214 -12.94 16.07 14.25
CA HIS A 214 -11.63 15.88 14.87
C HIS A 214 -11.60 14.58 15.70
N PRO A 215 -11.52 13.42 15.04
CA PRO A 215 -11.57 12.12 15.70
C PRO A 215 -10.41 11.95 16.68
N ARG A 216 -10.67 11.39 17.86
CA ARG A 216 -9.67 11.21 18.92
C ARG A 216 -9.09 9.79 18.86
N PRO A 217 -7.92 9.56 18.23
CA PRO A 217 -7.31 8.24 18.23
C PRO A 217 -6.91 7.84 19.65
N GLN A 218 -6.90 6.53 19.92
CA GLN A 218 -6.40 6.00 21.19
C GLN A 218 -5.09 5.26 20.89
N LEU A 219 -4.00 6.02 20.76
CA LEU A 219 -2.67 5.47 20.47
C LEU A 219 -2.03 4.75 21.66
N THR A 220 -2.62 4.82 22.84
CA THR A 220 -2.22 4.02 23.99
C THR A 220 -2.66 2.57 23.77
N SER A 221 -1.69 1.67 23.60
CA SER A 221 -1.97 0.24 23.54
C SER A 221 -2.48 -0.28 24.88
N TRP A 222 -3.26 -1.37 24.85
CA TRP A 222 -3.65 -2.08 26.07
C TRP A 222 -2.45 -2.67 26.83
N ARG A 223 -1.31 -2.86 26.14
CA ARG A 223 -0.03 -3.34 26.72
C ARG A 223 0.95 -2.21 27.07
N ASN A 224 0.64 -0.95 26.74
CA ASN A 224 1.50 0.22 26.96
C ASN A 224 2.96 0.04 26.48
N GLU A 225 3.18 -0.71 25.41
CA GLU A 225 4.52 -0.82 24.81
C GLU A 225 4.83 0.45 24.02
N LEU A 226 5.97 1.09 24.34
CA LEU A 226 6.45 2.31 23.68
C LEU A 226 6.59 2.13 22.16
N SER A 227 6.94 0.93 21.70
CA SER A 227 7.05 0.56 20.28
C SER A 227 5.74 0.72 19.52
N ASP A 228 4.61 0.29 20.10
CA ASP A 228 3.31 0.25 19.42
C ASP A 228 2.84 1.65 19.00
N ARG A 229 3.13 2.66 19.83
CA ARG A 229 2.81 4.06 19.55
C ARG A 229 3.53 4.58 18.31
N PHE A 230 4.82 4.29 18.16
CA PHE A 230 5.60 4.73 17.00
C PHE A 230 5.28 3.92 15.76
N ASP A 231 4.98 2.63 15.91
CA ASP A 231 4.47 1.80 14.83
C ASP A 231 3.14 2.32 14.29
N ARG A 232 2.23 2.78 15.16
CA ARG A 232 0.98 3.45 14.74
C ARG A 232 1.25 4.76 14.00
N CYS A 233 2.18 5.59 14.48
CA CYS A 233 2.60 6.81 13.78
C CYS A 233 3.18 6.50 12.38
N TRP A 234 4.02 5.48 12.27
CA TRP A 234 4.58 5.02 11.01
C TRP A 234 3.49 4.58 10.03
N THR A 235 2.58 3.75 10.54
CA THR A 235 1.46 3.15 9.83
C THR A 235 0.54 4.21 9.22
N ILE A 236 0.16 5.25 9.99
CA ILE A 236 -0.67 6.35 9.47
C ILE A 236 0.08 7.24 8.46
N LEU A 237 1.39 7.45 8.63
CA LEU A 237 2.20 8.14 7.62
C LEU A 237 2.26 7.35 6.31
N GLY A 238 2.32 6.02 6.40
CA GLY A 238 2.20 5.13 5.26
C GLY A 238 0.90 5.30 4.51
N TYR A 239 -0.22 5.34 5.24
CA TYR A 239 -1.54 5.62 4.66
C TYR A 239 -1.57 6.95 3.91
N VAL A 240 -1.09 8.03 4.52
CA VAL A 240 -1.09 9.37 3.90
C VAL A 240 -0.16 9.45 2.70
N SER A 241 0.96 8.73 2.73
CA SER A 241 1.93 8.68 1.62
C SER A 241 1.35 8.05 0.35
N TRP A 242 0.25 7.30 0.45
CA TRP A 242 -0.45 6.74 -0.69
C TRP A 242 -1.37 7.76 -1.39
N ILE A 243 -1.81 8.80 -0.68
CA ILE A 243 -2.82 9.75 -1.18
C ILE A 243 -2.40 10.44 -2.48
N PRO A 244 -1.14 10.92 -2.66
CA PRO A 244 -0.71 11.52 -3.92
C PRO A 244 -0.72 10.57 -5.13
N TYR A 245 -0.74 9.25 -4.92
CA TYR A 245 -0.75 8.23 -5.98
C TYR A 245 -2.17 7.85 -6.43
N MET A 246 -3.21 8.26 -5.69
CA MET A 246 -4.57 8.17 -6.20
C MET A 246 -4.73 9.22 -7.31
N GLU A 247 -5.02 8.79 -8.55
CA GLU A 247 -5.06 9.61 -9.78
C GLU A 247 -5.82 10.95 -9.71
N SER A 248 -6.62 11.18 -8.67
CA SER A 248 -6.94 12.54 -8.25
C SER A 248 -7.19 12.61 -6.74
N TRP A 249 -6.74 13.69 -6.11
CA TRP A 249 -7.16 14.02 -4.74
C TRP A 249 -8.67 14.20 -4.66
N GLU A 250 -9.39 14.45 -5.75
CA GLU A 250 -10.86 14.45 -5.79
C GLU A 250 -11.46 13.04 -5.73
N LYS A 251 -10.82 12.01 -6.28
CA LYS A 251 -11.21 10.61 -6.07
C LYS A 251 -10.85 10.18 -4.64
N ALA A 252 -9.65 10.55 -4.19
CA ALA A 252 -9.19 10.29 -2.84
C ALA A 252 -10.12 10.99 -1.83
N LEU A 253 -10.36 12.29 -1.92
CA LEU A 253 -11.21 13.07 -1.02
C LEU A 253 -12.71 12.93 -1.31
N GLY A 254 -13.11 12.61 -2.54
CA GLY A 254 -14.49 12.24 -2.87
C GLY A 254 -14.93 10.98 -2.13
N PHE A 255 -13.98 10.10 -1.82
CA PHE A 255 -14.15 9.00 -0.87
C PHE A 255 -14.35 9.51 0.58
N PHE A 256 -13.78 10.66 0.96
CA PHE A 256 -13.84 11.23 2.32
C PHE A 256 -15.10 12.10 2.50
N VAL A 257 -15.58 12.75 1.42
CA VAL A 257 -16.71 13.69 1.42
C VAL A 257 -18.04 13.00 1.06
N SER A 258 -18.03 11.94 0.24
CA SER A 258 -19.28 11.26 -0.19
C SER A 258 -19.75 10.14 0.73
N SER A 259 -19.03 9.80 1.80
CA SER A 259 -19.43 8.74 2.73
C SER A 259 -20.56 9.18 3.68
N LYS A 260 -21.73 9.53 3.11
CA LYS A 260 -23.02 9.37 3.78
C LYS A 260 -23.45 7.89 3.89
N ASN A 261 -22.59 6.95 3.44
CA ASN A 261 -22.88 5.53 3.44
C ASN A 261 -22.77 4.92 4.83
N LYS A 262 -23.94 4.51 5.34
CA LYS A 262 -24.22 3.61 6.47
C LYS A 262 -22.96 3.06 7.14
N ALA A 263 -22.67 3.57 8.33
CA ALA A 263 -21.68 3.02 9.23
C ALA A 263 -21.95 1.54 9.45
N ILE A 264 -21.01 0.68 9.05
CA ILE A 264 -20.91 -0.65 9.65
C ILE A 264 -20.34 -0.38 11.04
N ILE A 265 -21.23 -0.31 12.03
CA ILE A 265 -20.85 -0.30 13.44
C ILE A 265 -20.34 -1.70 13.71
N TYR A 266 -19.04 -1.84 13.92
CA TYR A 266 -18.52 -3.05 14.55
C TYR A 266 -18.90 -2.94 16.03
N ASP A 267 -19.81 -3.80 16.48
CA ASP A 267 -20.09 -3.93 17.91
C ASP A 267 -18.76 -4.25 18.61
N SER A 268 -18.28 -3.28 19.39
CA SER A 268 -16.99 -3.31 20.08
C SER A 268 -17.03 -4.23 21.31
N GLY A 269 -17.56 -5.45 21.14
CA GLY A 269 -17.46 -6.51 22.13
C GLY A 269 -16.02 -7.02 22.20
N MET A 270 -15.16 -6.31 22.94
CA MET A 270 -13.83 -6.80 23.30
C MET A 270 -13.96 -8.14 24.06
N PRO A 271 -13.26 -9.22 23.66
CA PRO A 271 -13.43 -10.54 24.28
C PRO A 271 -12.93 -10.50 25.72
N THR A 272 -13.81 -10.82 26.67
CA THR A 272 -13.57 -10.76 28.13
C THR A 272 -13.19 -12.10 28.75
N GLY A 273 -12.94 -13.15 27.95
CA GLY A 273 -12.64 -14.49 28.45
C GLY A 273 -11.33 -15.05 27.92
N THR A 274 -10.37 -15.31 28.81
CA THR A 274 -9.21 -16.17 28.53
C THR A 274 -9.68 -17.63 28.48
N ILE A 275 -9.93 -18.14 27.27
CA ILE A 275 -10.21 -19.56 27.04
C ILE A 275 -8.86 -20.30 26.90
N PRO A 276 -8.65 -21.42 27.61
CA PRO A 276 -7.39 -22.15 27.53
C PRO A 276 -7.21 -22.81 26.14
N ARG A 277 -6.00 -22.69 25.60
CA ARG A 277 -5.59 -23.27 24.29
C ARG A 277 -5.88 -24.78 24.22
N PRO A 278 -6.54 -25.28 23.17
CA PRO A 278 -6.53 -26.70 22.83
C PRO A 278 -5.15 -27.10 22.30
N ASN A 279 -4.55 -28.15 22.85
CA ASN A 279 -3.27 -28.71 22.39
C ASN A 279 -3.38 -29.24 20.94
N GLY A 280 -2.80 -28.52 19.98
CA GLY A 280 -2.90 -28.77 18.53
C GLY A 280 -2.08 -29.95 17.98
N LEU A 281 -1.69 -30.94 18.78
CA LEU A 281 -0.81 -32.04 18.34
C LEU A 281 -1.53 -33.26 17.75
N ARG A 282 -2.85 -33.21 17.48
CA ARG A 282 -3.63 -34.37 16.98
C ARG A 282 -4.24 -34.26 15.58
N LEU A 283 -4.14 -33.12 14.90
CA LEU A 283 -4.73 -32.95 13.56
C LEU A 283 -3.81 -33.37 12.39
N ALA A 284 -2.50 -33.53 12.63
CA ALA A 284 -1.55 -33.89 11.57
C ALA A 284 -1.50 -35.40 11.24
N GLN A 285 -2.26 -36.26 11.92
CA GLN A 285 -2.18 -37.73 11.74
C GLN A 285 -3.42 -38.39 11.13
N GLN A 286 -4.37 -37.64 10.56
CA GLN A 286 -5.59 -38.21 9.97
C GLN A 286 -5.75 -38.05 8.45
N CYS A 287 -4.69 -37.72 7.71
CA CYS A 287 -4.68 -37.88 6.26
C CYS A 287 -4.05 -39.21 5.86
N SER A 288 -4.71 -40.32 6.23
CA SER A 288 -4.48 -41.62 5.60
C SER A 288 -5.72 -41.99 4.78
N SER A 289 -5.53 -41.95 3.46
CA SER A 289 -6.21 -42.79 2.47
C SER A 289 -7.72 -43.00 2.64
N SER A 290 -8.52 -41.97 2.34
CA SER A 290 -9.94 -42.18 2.04
C SER A 290 -10.10 -42.52 0.56
N ARG A 291 -10.65 -43.70 0.31
CA ARG A 291 -10.96 -44.29 -0.99
C ARG A 291 -11.83 -43.37 -1.86
N LEU A 292 -11.60 -43.46 -3.18
CA LEU A 292 -12.46 -42.98 -4.25
C LEU A 292 -13.94 -43.32 -3.94
N ALA A 293 -14.69 -42.32 -3.52
CA ALA A 293 -16.10 -42.23 -3.84
C ALA A 293 -16.19 -41.25 -5.01
N GLU A 294 -16.86 -41.66 -6.09
CA GLU A 294 -17.15 -40.83 -7.27
C GLU A 294 -18.01 -39.62 -6.84
N GLY A 295 -17.34 -38.59 -6.35
CA GLY A 295 -17.94 -37.29 -6.09
C GLY A 295 -18.35 -36.63 -7.41
N PRO A 296 -19.28 -35.66 -7.35
CA PRO A 296 -19.70 -34.89 -8.52
C PRO A 296 -18.46 -34.39 -9.27
N LYS A 297 -18.37 -34.71 -10.57
CA LYS A 297 -17.25 -34.32 -11.44
C LYS A 297 -16.98 -32.83 -11.23
N GLY A 298 -15.82 -32.53 -10.66
CA GLY A 298 -15.36 -31.15 -10.49
C GLY A 298 -15.34 -30.43 -11.84
N PRO A 299 -15.41 -29.08 -11.84
CA PRO A 299 -15.33 -28.31 -13.07
C PRO A 299 -14.06 -28.67 -13.85
N ALA A 300 -14.17 -28.71 -15.19
CA ALA A 300 -13.03 -28.98 -16.05
C ALA A 300 -11.91 -27.94 -15.79
N PRO A 301 -10.64 -28.35 -15.75
CA PRO A 301 -9.54 -27.42 -15.52
C PRO A 301 -9.51 -26.28 -16.54
N ILE A 302 -9.30 -25.05 -16.08
CA ILE A 302 -9.12 -23.91 -16.99
C ILE A 302 -7.67 -23.82 -17.47
N GLN A 303 -7.48 -23.36 -18.70
CA GLN A 303 -6.15 -23.09 -19.24
C GLN A 303 -5.80 -21.62 -19.01
N VAL A 304 -4.67 -21.39 -18.34
CA VAL A 304 -4.13 -20.05 -18.12
C VAL A 304 -2.74 -20.01 -18.72
N ARG A 305 -2.53 -19.09 -19.67
CA ARG A 305 -1.23 -18.88 -20.32
C ARG A 305 -0.42 -17.90 -19.49
N VAL A 306 0.85 -18.17 -19.28
CA VAL A 306 1.80 -17.31 -18.57
C VAL A 306 2.88 -16.88 -19.54
N ILE A 307 3.00 -15.58 -19.75
CA ILE A 307 3.95 -14.97 -20.67
C ILE A 307 4.96 -14.16 -19.86
N TRP A 308 6.24 -14.49 -19.98
CA TRP A 308 7.33 -13.67 -19.48
C TRP A 308 7.84 -12.76 -20.61
N ASP A 309 7.49 -11.48 -20.52
CA ASP A 309 7.90 -10.46 -21.49
C ASP A 309 9.34 -10.02 -21.20
N ARG A 310 10.31 -10.82 -21.64
CA ARG A 310 11.74 -10.57 -21.38
C ARG A 310 12.17 -9.20 -21.89
N ASP A 311 11.70 -8.79 -23.06
CA ASP A 311 12.10 -7.53 -23.67
C ASP A 311 11.64 -6.33 -22.83
N GLN A 312 10.40 -6.37 -22.35
CA GLN A 312 9.92 -5.38 -21.40
C GLN A 312 10.67 -5.44 -20.06
N ASN A 313 10.99 -6.65 -19.59
CA ASN A 313 11.63 -6.88 -18.31
C ASN A 313 13.07 -6.36 -18.25
N VAL A 314 13.83 -6.48 -19.35
CA VAL A 314 15.22 -6.02 -19.45
C VAL A 314 15.33 -4.53 -19.77
N HIS A 315 14.26 -3.89 -20.25
CA HIS A 315 14.29 -2.48 -20.61
C HIS A 315 14.38 -1.59 -19.36
N GLY A 316 15.61 -1.21 -19.02
CA GLY A 316 15.91 -0.34 -17.87
C GLY A 316 16.36 -1.07 -16.59
N ASN A 317 16.42 -2.41 -16.60
CA ASN A 317 16.89 -3.21 -15.46
C ASN A 317 18.24 -3.89 -15.77
N MET A 318 19.33 -3.13 -15.63
CA MET A 318 20.69 -3.62 -15.92
C MET A 318 21.13 -4.77 -15.00
N ASN A 319 20.64 -4.79 -13.76
CA ASN A 319 20.97 -5.85 -12.79
C ASN A 319 20.38 -7.18 -13.24
N LEU A 320 19.12 -7.17 -13.66
CA LEU A 320 18.46 -8.35 -14.22
C LEU A 320 19.19 -8.85 -15.48
N CYS A 321 19.58 -7.95 -16.39
CA CYS A 321 20.37 -8.34 -17.57
C CYS A 321 21.65 -9.08 -17.18
N GLY A 322 22.37 -8.59 -16.17
CA GLY A 322 23.58 -9.22 -15.64
C GLY A 322 23.31 -10.63 -15.10
N VAL A 323 22.26 -10.80 -14.30
CA VAL A 323 21.87 -12.10 -13.74
C VAL A 323 21.49 -13.08 -14.84
N LEU A 324 20.68 -12.67 -15.82
CA LEU A 324 20.27 -13.51 -16.95
C LEU A 324 21.46 -13.93 -17.83
N ALA A 325 22.41 -13.02 -18.07
CA ALA A 325 23.64 -13.34 -18.78
C ALA A 325 24.52 -14.33 -18.01
N GLY A 326 24.61 -14.19 -16.68
CA GLY A 326 25.30 -15.14 -15.80
C GLY A 326 24.70 -16.55 -15.88
N ILE A 327 23.37 -16.65 -15.79
CA ILE A 327 22.65 -17.94 -15.91
C ILE A 327 22.91 -18.61 -17.26
N ALA A 328 22.88 -17.82 -18.35
CA ALA A 328 23.19 -18.33 -19.69
C ALA A 328 24.65 -18.79 -19.82
N HIS A 329 25.60 -18.05 -19.21
CA HIS A 329 27.02 -18.42 -19.19
C HIS A 329 27.27 -19.71 -18.39
N GLU A 330 26.48 -19.98 -17.36
CA GLU A 330 26.50 -21.25 -16.61
C GLU A 330 25.86 -22.42 -17.37
N GLY A 331 25.35 -22.20 -18.58
CA GLY A 331 24.69 -23.24 -19.39
C GLY A 331 23.33 -23.67 -18.84
N LYS A 332 22.73 -22.90 -17.93
CA LYS A 332 21.40 -23.18 -17.38
C LYS A 332 20.32 -22.69 -18.36
N VAL A 333 19.26 -23.48 -18.52
CA VAL A 333 18.16 -23.18 -19.44
C VAL A 333 17.17 -22.21 -18.79
N LEU A 334 17.03 -21.00 -19.33
CA LEU A 334 16.03 -20.04 -18.87
C LEU A 334 14.59 -20.57 -19.06
N PRO A 335 13.63 -20.21 -18.17
CA PRO A 335 12.25 -20.66 -18.28
C PRO A 335 11.62 -20.15 -19.59
N PRO A 336 10.74 -20.92 -20.24
CA PRO A 336 10.06 -20.49 -21.46
C PRO A 336 9.39 -19.13 -21.31
N THR A 337 9.43 -18.29 -22.35
CA THR A 337 8.73 -17.00 -22.36
C THR A 337 7.22 -17.16 -22.43
N ASP A 338 6.73 -18.34 -22.80
CA ASP A 338 5.33 -18.63 -22.97
C ASP A 338 5.05 -20.09 -22.58
N GLN A 339 4.16 -20.27 -21.62
CA GLN A 339 3.82 -21.58 -21.06
C GLN A 339 2.40 -21.60 -20.49
N ILE A 340 1.79 -22.78 -20.42
CA ILE A 340 0.50 -22.96 -19.76
C ILE A 340 0.74 -23.31 -18.29
N MET A 341 -0.08 -22.77 -17.39
CA MET A 341 -0.04 -23.13 -15.97
C MET A 341 -0.19 -24.64 -15.80
N THR A 342 0.68 -25.23 -14.98
CA THR A 342 0.67 -26.67 -14.67
C THR A 342 -0.48 -27.05 -13.72
N GLN A 343 -1.07 -26.07 -13.04
CA GLN A 343 -2.14 -26.25 -12.09
C GLN A 343 -3.28 -25.27 -12.39
N ASP A 344 -4.51 -25.72 -12.13
CA ASP A 344 -5.67 -24.84 -12.19
C ASP A 344 -5.54 -23.80 -11.07
N PRO A 345 -5.52 -22.49 -11.38
CA PRO A 345 -5.36 -21.46 -10.35
C PRO A 345 -6.51 -21.48 -9.34
N ARG A 346 -7.70 -22.02 -9.66
CA ARG A 346 -8.82 -22.12 -8.72
C ARG A 346 -8.54 -23.09 -7.56
N ALA A 347 -7.57 -24.00 -7.72
CA ALA A 347 -7.16 -24.93 -6.68
C ALA A 347 -6.27 -24.27 -5.60
N CYS A 348 -5.78 -23.05 -5.83
CA CYS A 348 -4.96 -22.33 -4.86
C CYS A 348 -5.82 -21.78 -3.70
N ASN A 349 -5.39 -22.04 -2.47
CA ASN A 349 -6.09 -21.56 -1.27
C ASN A 349 -5.81 -20.07 -1.00
N THR A 350 -4.63 -19.59 -1.39
CA THR A 350 -4.15 -18.24 -1.09
C THR A 350 -3.48 -17.60 -2.30
N GLY A 351 -3.42 -16.27 -2.32
CA GLY A 351 -2.67 -15.54 -3.36
C GLY A 351 -1.17 -15.83 -3.31
N ALA A 352 -0.64 -16.14 -2.13
CA ALA A 352 0.74 -16.55 -1.94
C ALA A 352 1.03 -17.88 -2.67
N SER A 353 0.20 -18.91 -2.46
CA SER A 353 0.32 -20.20 -3.17
C SER A 353 0.21 -20.04 -4.70
N PHE A 354 -0.68 -19.18 -5.18
CA PHE A 354 -0.80 -18.86 -6.61
C PHE A 354 0.46 -18.20 -7.18
N ARG A 355 1.04 -17.21 -6.47
CA ARG A 355 2.30 -16.57 -6.89
C ARG A 355 3.47 -17.55 -6.83
N ASP A 356 3.51 -18.44 -5.83
CA ASP A 356 4.56 -19.44 -5.72
C ASP A 356 4.54 -20.46 -6.85
N ILE A 357 3.36 -20.87 -7.34
CA ILE A 357 3.25 -21.70 -8.55
C ILE A 357 3.92 -20.99 -9.73
N ILE A 358 3.69 -19.69 -9.90
CA ILE A 358 4.30 -18.92 -10.99
C ILE A 358 5.81 -18.75 -10.76
N ARG A 359 6.26 -18.52 -9.52
CA ARG A 359 7.70 -18.51 -9.19
C ARG A 359 8.38 -19.83 -9.52
N HIS A 360 7.72 -20.96 -9.24
CA HIS A 360 8.22 -22.28 -9.62
C HIS A 360 8.26 -22.45 -11.14
N MET A 361 7.20 -22.08 -11.85
CA MET A 361 7.16 -22.10 -13.32
C MET A 361 8.24 -21.22 -13.96
N MET A 362 8.62 -20.12 -13.29
CA MET A 362 9.68 -19.21 -13.73
C MET A 362 11.05 -19.53 -13.10
N SER A 363 11.17 -20.63 -12.35
CA SER A 363 12.40 -21.06 -11.67
C SER A 363 13.07 -19.95 -10.83
N CYS A 364 12.27 -19.07 -10.24
CA CYS A 364 12.72 -17.87 -9.55
C CYS A 364 13.76 -18.19 -8.45
N GLY A 365 13.46 -19.17 -7.59
CA GLY A 365 14.37 -19.57 -6.51
C GLY A 365 15.70 -20.14 -6.99
N GLY A 366 15.72 -20.83 -8.14
CA GLY A 366 16.96 -21.40 -8.71
C GLY A 366 17.86 -20.37 -9.38
N TYR A 367 17.31 -19.20 -9.71
CA TYR A 367 17.98 -18.14 -10.46
C TYR A 367 18.22 -16.87 -9.65
N GLY A 368 17.81 -16.82 -8.38
CA GLY A 368 17.85 -15.59 -7.60
C GLY A 368 16.98 -14.49 -8.23
N LEU A 369 15.83 -14.89 -8.76
CA LEU A 369 14.83 -13.98 -9.31
C LEU A 369 13.61 -13.96 -8.39
N ASN A 370 12.81 -12.91 -8.49
CA ASN A 370 11.49 -12.83 -7.86
C ASN A 370 10.48 -12.20 -8.81
N LEU A 371 9.19 -12.38 -8.52
CA LEU A 371 8.12 -11.69 -9.23
C LEU A 371 8.13 -10.20 -8.86
N CYS A 372 8.18 -9.34 -9.87
CA CYS A 372 8.10 -7.89 -9.74
C CYS A 372 6.68 -7.39 -10.01
N ASP A 373 6.05 -7.90 -11.07
CA ASP A 373 4.71 -7.53 -11.49
C ASP A 373 4.00 -8.70 -12.19
N MET A 374 2.67 -8.67 -12.19
CA MET A 374 1.83 -9.65 -12.90
C MET A 374 0.54 -9.00 -13.37
N MET A 375 0.27 -9.06 -14.68
CA MET A 375 -0.94 -8.54 -15.29
C MET A 375 -1.76 -9.68 -15.89
N LEU A 376 -2.96 -9.92 -15.37
CA LEU A 376 -3.92 -10.88 -15.94
C LEU A 376 -4.80 -10.17 -16.96
N SER A 377 -4.77 -10.66 -18.20
CA SER A 377 -5.73 -10.35 -19.26
C SER A 377 -6.73 -11.49 -19.38
N TYR A 378 -8.00 -11.19 -19.58
CA TYR A 378 -9.04 -12.19 -19.84
C TYR A 378 -10.16 -11.60 -20.70
N HIS A 379 -10.90 -12.47 -21.39
CA HIS A 379 -12.06 -12.14 -22.20
C HIS A 379 -13.34 -12.44 -21.43
N VAL A 380 -14.32 -11.54 -21.48
CA VAL A 380 -15.64 -11.73 -20.88
C VAL A 380 -16.66 -11.90 -22.01
N GLU A 381 -17.33 -13.05 -22.06
CA GLU A 381 -18.26 -13.39 -23.14
C GLU A 381 -19.51 -12.49 -23.18
N THR A 382 -20.02 -12.07 -22.02
CA THR A 382 -21.26 -11.27 -21.94
C THR A 382 -21.14 -9.94 -22.68
N ASP A 383 -19.99 -9.30 -22.52
CA ASP A 383 -19.75 -7.95 -23.02
C ASP A 383 -18.83 -7.98 -24.26
N ASN A 384 -18.23 -9.13 -24.55
CA ASN A 384 -17.25 -9.36 -25.61
C ASN A 384 -16.04 -8.39 -25.55
N PHE A 385 -15.57 -8.10 -24.34
CA PHE A 385 -14.42 -7.23 -24.09
C PHE A 385 -13.27 -7.97 -23.41
N TYR A 386 -12.06 -7.45 -23.60
CA TYR A 386 -10.89 -7.85 -22.84
C TYR A 386 -10.71 -6.92 -21.65
N TYR A 387 -10.47 -7.52 -20.49
CA TYR A 387 -10.16 -6.82 -19.25
C TYR A 387 -8.74 -7.13 -18.83
N GLN A 388 -8.14 -6.17 -18.13
CA GLN A 388 -6.84 -6.33 -17.50
C GLN A 388 -6.96 -6.04 -16.02
N ILE A 389 -6.32 -6.88 -15.21
CA ILE A 389 -6.25 -6.72 -13.77
C ILE A 389 -4.83 -7.03 -13.30
N ASP A 390 -4.30 -6.18 -12.43
CA ASP A 390 -3.01 -6.39 -11.78
C ASP A 390 -3.14 -7.60 -10.84
N ALA A 391 -2.73 -8.76 -11.32
CA ALA A 391 -2.81 -10.03 -10.60
C ALA A 391 -1.77 -10.14 -9.47
N PHE A 392 -0.75 -9.29 -9.47
CA PHE A 392 0.23 -9.25 -8.40
C PHE A 392 -0.33 -8.53 -7.17
N ARG A 393 -1.10 -7.46 -7.40
CA ARG A 393 -1.65 -6.61 -6.34
C ARG A 393 -3.09 -6.92 -5.97
N SER A 394 -3.85 -7.58 -6.83
CA SER A 394 -5.25 -7.90 -6.55
C SER A 394 -5.43 -8.93 -5.44
N GLN A 395 -6.54 -8.83 -4.72
CA GLN A 395 -6.92 -9.82 -3.73
C GLN A 395 -7.16 -11.19 -4.39
N TRP A 396 -6.70 -12.24 -3.72
CA TRP A 396 -6.86 -13.60 -4.24
C TRP A 396 -8.31 -13.98 -4.50
N LYS A 397 -9.24 -13.63 -3.61
CA LYS A 397 -10.67 -13.91 -3.79
C LYS A 397 -11.26 -13.27 -5.04
N VAL A 398 -10.77 -12.09 -5.43
CA VAL A 398 -11.20 -11.41 -6.67
C VAL A 398 -10.67 -12.17 -7.88
N LEU A 399 -9.37 -12.50 -7.89
CA LEU A 399 -8.78 -13.29 -8.98
C LEU A 399 -9.41 -14.67 -9.10
N GLN A 400 -9.63 -15.36 -7.97
CA GLN A 400 -10.33 -16.64 -7.94
C GLN A 400 -11.76 -16.51 -8.45
N GLY A 401 -12.45 -15.41 -8.13
CA GLY A 401 -13.76 -15.07 -8.71
C GLY A 401 -13.69 -14.92 -10.23
N VAL A 402 -12.71 -14.19 -10.75
CA VAL A 402 -12.46 -14.03 -12.20
C VAL A 402 -12.21 -15.38 -12.88
N PHE A 403 -11.41 -16.26 -12.28
CA PHE A 403 -11.15 -17.60 -12.82
C PHE A 403 -12.34 -18.55 -12.70
N SER A 404 -13.20 -18.36 -11.70
CA SER A 404 -14.34 -19.24 -11.43
C SER A 404 -15.60 -18.84 -12.20
N ASP A 405 -15.65 -17.62 -12.73
CA ASP A 405 -16.77 -17.16 -13.55
C ASP A 405 -16.74 -17.85 -14.92
N PRO A 406 -17.77 -18.65 -15.26
CA PRO A 406 -17.82 -19.36 -16.54
C PRO A 406 -17.95 -18.43 -17.76
N ALA A 407 -18.33 -17.16 -17.58
CA ALA A 407 -18.34 -16.18 -18.66
C ALA A 407 -16.95 -15.67 -19.04
N ASN A 408 -15.93 -15.97 -18.23
CA ASN A 408 -14.56 -15.52 -18.46
C ASN A 408 -13.73 -16.61 -19.15
N SER A 409 -12.96 -16.21 -20.16
CA SER A 409 -12.11 -17.11 -20.94
C SER A 409 -10.80 -16.44 -21.36
N ASN A 410 -9.95 -17.17 -22.09
CA ASN A 410 -8.70 -16.64 -22.68
C ASN A 410 -7.77 -15.95 -21.66
N PHE A 411 -7.56 -16.59 -20.52
CA PHE A 411 -6.73 -16.06 -19.44
C PHE A 411 -5.24 -16.03 -19.84
N VAL A 412 -4.62 -14.85 -19.77
CA VAL A 412 -3.20 -14.63 -20.05
C VAL A 412 -2.58 -13.79 -18.94
N ILE A 413 -1.63 -14.35 -18.20
CA ILE A 413 -0.84 -13.67 -17.18
C ILE A 413 0.47 -13.22 -17.82
N ARG A 414 0.73 -11.92 -17.87
CA ARG A 414 2.05 -11.37 -18.18
C ARG A 414 2.83 -11.19 -16.89
N VAL A 415 4.07 -11.68 -16.83
CA VAL A 415 4.93 -11.57 -15.65
C VAL A 415 6.14 -10.71 -15.94
N LEU A 416 6.54 -9.91 -14.94
CA LEU A 416 7.82 -9.24 -14.88
C LEU A 416 8.60 -9.80 -13.69
N LEU A 417 9.89 -10.05 -13.88
CA LEU A 417 10.81 -10.59 -12.88
C LEU A 417 11.86 -9.55 -12.50
N ASP A 418 12.32 -9.58 -11.27
CA ASP A 418 13.45 -8.77 -10.79
C ASP A 418 14.48 -9.65 -10.07
N VAL A 419 15.66 -9.09 -9.84
CA VAL A 419 16.71 -9.75 -9.05
C VAL A 419 16.27 -9.83 -7.60
N HIS A 420 16.33 -11.03 -7.03
CA HIS A 420 16.09 -11.25 -5.60
C HIS A 420 17.37 -10.99 -4.83
N ASP A 421 17.31 -10.06 -3.88
CA ASP A 421 18.42 -9.87 -2.94
C ASP A 421 18.40 -10.99 -1.90
N PHE A 422 19.33 -11.94 -2.03
CA PHE A 422 19.47 -13.10 -1.16
C PHE A 422 19.62 -12.73 0.33
N GLY A 423 19.96 -11.48 0.66
CA GLY A 423 19.99 -10.99 2.03
C GLY A 423 18.63 -10.96 2.75
N ASN A 424 17.51 -10.97 2.02
CA ASN A 424 16.18 -10.63 2.55
C ASN A 424 15.15 -11.78 2.62
N GLY A 425 15.60 -13.04 2.69
CA GLY A 425 14.72 -14.17 3.03
C GLY A 425 14.23 -15.03 1.86
N GLU A 426 13.27 -15.91 2.17
CA GLU A 426 12.75 -16.95 1.27
C GLU A 426 12.06 -16.34 0.02
N VAL A 427 12.37 -16.88 -1.16
CA VAL A 427 11.74 -16.45 -2.44
C VAL A 427 10.26 -16.84 -2.51
N TYR A 428 9.90 -17.93 -1.83
CA TYR A 428 8.54 -18.46 -1.80
C TYR A 428 7.80 -17.91 -0.57
N GLU A 429 6.54 -17.56 -0.75
CA GLU A 429 5.71 -16.97 0.30
C GLU A 429 5.05 -18.04 1.18
N THR A 430 5.01 -19.29 0.70
CA THR A 430 4.42 -20.42 1.38
C THR A 430 5.43 -21.57 1.48
N THR A 431 5.31 -22.33 2.58
CA THR A 431 6.04 -23.60 2.76
C THR A 431 5.31 -24.78 2.12
N GLU A 432 4.11 -24.54 1.57
CA GLU A 432 3.34 -25.54 0.85
C GLU A 432 4.03 -25.83 -0.49
N LEU A 433 4.65 -27.01 -0.59
CA LEU A 433 5.16 -27.47 -1.86
C LEU A 433 3.99 -27.56 -2.85
N PRO A 434 4.12 -27.02 -4.07
CA PRO A 434 3.09 -27.18 -5.09
C PRO A 434 2.79 -28.68 -5.23
N PRO A 435 1.52 -29.10 -5.25
CA PRO A 435 1.18 -30.51 -5.37
C PRO A 435 1.83 -31.04 -6.65
N VAL A 436 2.79 -31.94 -6.47
CA VAL A 436 3.50 -32.58 -7.58
C VAL A 436 2.45 -33.37 -8.35
N TYR A 437 2.12 -32.93 -9.56
CA TYR A 437 1.41 -33.78 -10.51
C TYR A 437 2.28 -35.03 -10.69
N ARG A 438 1.83 -36.16 -10.12
CA ARG A 438 2.27 -37.46 -10.64
C ARG A 438 1.75 -37.48 -12.07
N GLU A 439 2.64 -37.26 -13.03
CA GLU A 439 2.37 -37.63 -14.42
C GLU A 439 1.95 -39.10 -14.39
N THR A 440 0.64 -39.34 -14.44
CA THR A 440 0.13 -40.63 -14.84
C THR A 440 0.52 -40.76 -16.30
N HIS A 441 1.71 -41.30 -16.54
CA HIS A 441 2.04 -41.93 -17.81
C HIS A 441 0.92 -42.93 -18.08
N HIS A 442 -0.03 -42.53 -18.92
CA HIS A 442 -0.90 -43.49 -19.59
C HIS A 442 0.01 -44.24 -20.54
N ASP A 443 0.56 -45.36 -20.07
CA ASP A 443 1.13 -46.38 -20.92
C ASP A 443 0.01 -46.83 -21.87
N ALA A 444 0.04 -46.26 -23.07
CA ALA A 444 -0.69 -46.78 -24.21
C ALA A 444 -0.07 -48.14 -24.55
N ASN A 445 -0.61 -49.20 -23.94
CA ASN A 445 -0.33 -50.56 -24.33
C ASN A 445 -0.68 -50.73 -25.81
N HIS A 446 0.37 -50.73 -26.65
CA HIS A 446 0.34 -51.33 -27.97
C HIS A 446 0.12 -52.85 -27.81
N THR A 447 -1.13 -53.29 -27.82
CA THR A 447 -1.47 -54.67 -28.15
C THR A 447 -1.18 -54.91 -29.62
N SER A 448 0.03 -55.41 -29.89
CA SER A 448 0.35 -56.15 -31.10
C SER A 448 -0.39 -57.49 -31.05
N THR A 449 -1.48 -57.59 -31.80
CA THR A 449 -2.07 -58.88 -32.20
C THR A 449 -1.25 -59.44 -33.36
N CYS A 450 -0.29 -60.32 -33.06
CA CYS A 450 0.19 -61.29 -34.04
C CYS A 450 -0.92 -62.33 -34.26
N SER A 451 -1.47 -62.36 -35.47
CA SER A 451 -2.29 -63.47 -35.95
C SER A 451 -1.38 -64.42 -36.71
N GLY A 452 -1.35 -65.68 -36.28
CA GLY A 452 -0.94 -66.82 -37.10
C GLY A 452 -2.11 -67.38 -37.89
#